data_AF-A0AAN7W5P9-F1
#
_entry.id   AF-A0AAN7W5P9-F1
#
_cell.length_a   1.000
_cell.length_b   1.000
_cell.length_c   1.000
_cell.angle_alpha   90.00
_cell.angle_beta   90.00
_cell.angle_gamma   90.00
#
_symmetry.space_group_name_H-M   'P 1'
#
loop_
_entity.id
_entity.type
_entity.pdbx_description
1 polymer ?
#
loop_
_entity_poly.entity_id
_entity_poly.type
_entity_poly.pdbx_seq_one_letter_code
_entity_poly.pdbx_strand_id
1 'polypeptide(L)'
;MADHHDDVMHTSKTTKIVKLYEGNFNHWLAHDLQIVLRRSGITRKTYESLEALVTCMKNFHRRIRQKALGVIVEQVCDSVLARMEDSDRSGVVTFLQALPRASGCFRLLDLPREMRDRVYETHILDAYHGRAQHRLTSNGRLKTEPRPSIIRVSHQVLDEFLPVFYMTTNFRFNIYNHGASSVAGVPIGFADVPGWIRRWARVAVEEYATHLRKVTVVGGGRAYFVTFLPGVGLKVRYPENLDQLRKTEWNQHVAQAEADRRLREVNGEAVLTVLTSRPGLWR
;
A
#
# COMPACT_ATOMS: atom_id res chain seq x y z
N MET A 1 68.92 12.24 -1.50
CA MET A 1 67.89 11.28 -1.96
C MET A 1 66.75 11.35 -0.96
N ALA A 2 65.59 11.84 -1.44
CA ALA A 2 64.23 11.78 -0.89
C ALA A 2 64.00 12.12 0.59
N ASP A 3 63.72 13.41 0.86
CA ASP A 3 62.73 13.81 1.87
C ASP A 3 61.33 13.60 1.26
N HIS A 4 60.49 12.81 1.93
CA HIS A 4 59.07 12.68 1.62
C HIS A 4 58.27 13.38 2.71
N HIS A 5 57.79 14.59 2.39
CA HIS A 5 56.67 15.23 3.07
C HIS A 5 55.38 14.52 2.63
N ASP A 6 54.82 13.70 3.52
CA ASP A 6 53.43 13.26 3.43
C ASP A 6 52.53 14.38 3.96
N ASP A 7 52.01 15.17 3.03
CA ASP A 7 51.03 16.21 3.27
C ASP A 7 49.63 15.55 3.34
N VAL A 8 49.16 15.31 4.57
CA VAL A 8 47.82 14.77 4.84
C VAL A 8 46.78 15.86 4.57
N MET A 9 46.30 15.89 3.32
CA MET A 9 45.10 16.62 2.92
C MET A 9 43.86 16.09 3.66
N HIS A 10 43.58 16.67 4.83
CA HIS A 10 42.28 16.59 5.47
C HIS A 10 41.24 17.32 4.61
N THR A 11 40.64 16.60 3.68
CA THR A 11 39.43 17.06 2.98
C THR A 11 38.28 17.12 3.98
N SER A 12 37.99 18.34 4.44
CA SER A 12 36.80 18.66 5.24
C SER A 12 35.55 18.25 4.46
N LYS A 13 34.96 17.11 4.82
CA LYS A 13 33.65 16.70 4.32
C LYS A 13 32.65 17.77 4.75
N THR A 14 32.18 18.57 3.80
CA THR A 14 31.09 19.52 4.02
C THR A 14 29.84 18.72 4.39
N THR A 15 29.53 18.68 5.69
CA THR A 15 28.31 18.04 6.19
C THR A 15 27.10 18.69 5.53
N LYS A 16 26.37 17.91 4.72
CA LYS A 16 25.16 18.35 4.03
C LYS A 16 24.09 18.62 5.09
N ILE A 17 23.72 19.88 5.25
CA ILE A 17 22.63 20.29 6.13
C ILE A 17 21.33 19.88 5.46
N VAL A 18 20.52 19.08 6.17
CA VAL A 18 19.20 18.63 5.69
C VAL A 18 18.13 19.54 6.29
N LYS A 19 17.13 19.92 5.48
CA LYS A 19 15.97 20.66 5.97
C LYS A 19 15.12 19.80 6.91
N LEU A 20 14.33 20.45 7.78
CA LEU A 20 13.31 19.79 8.58
C LEU A 20 12.19 19.30 7.66
N TYR A 21 11.91 18.01 7.71
CA TYR A 21 10.79 17.34 7.06
C TYR A 21 10.06 16.44 8.06
N GLU A 22 9.03 15.74 7.61
CA GLU A 22 8.24 14.85 8.44
C GLU A 22 9.09 13.71 9.04
N GLY A 23 9.15 13.65 10.37
CA GLY A 23 9.76 12.54 11.09
C GLY A 23 11.26 12.67 11.37
N ASN A 24 11.95 13.72 10.90
CA ASN A 24 13.37 13.93 11.21
C ASN A 24 13.64 14.97 12.31
N PHE A 25 12.60 15.46 13.01
CA PHE A 25 12.72 16.56 13.97
C PHE A 25 13.86 16.41 14.98
N ASN A 26 13.96 15.24 15.64
CA ASN A 26 14.96 15.02 16.68
C ASN A 26 16.40 15.10 16.13
N HIS A 27 16.63 14.51 14.94
CA HIS A 27 17.93 14.60 14.28
C HIS A 27 18.25 16.03 13.84
N TRP A 28 17.27 16.69 13.21
CA TRP A 28 17.40 18.06 12.73
C TRP A 28 17.68 19.04 13.88
N LEU A 29 16.96 18.93 15.00
CA LEU A 29 17.13 19.78 16.19
C LEU A 29 18.51 19.58 16.83
N ALA A 30 18.95 18.33 17.00
CA ALA A 30 20.19 18.00 17.66
C ALA A 30 21.43 18.35 16.82
N HIS A 31 21.31 18.31 15.50
CA HIS A 31 22.45 18.41 14.60
C HIS A 31 22.34 19.58 13.61
N ASP A 32 21.42 19.49 12.65
CA ASP A 32 21.37 20.40 11.49
C ASP A 32 21.06 21.84 11.90
N LEU A 33 20.07 22.03 12.76
CA LEU A 33 19.70 23.34 13.29
C LEU A 33 20.86 23.99 14.06
N GLN A 34 21.59 23.21 14.87
CA GLN A 34 22.73 23.73 15.65
C GLN A 34 23.87 24.21 14.73
N ILE A 35 24.08 23.53 13.60
CA ILE A 35 25.08 23.96 12.60
C ILE A 35 24.62 25.26 11.95
N VAL A 36 23.35 25.35 11.54
CA VAL A 36 22.80 26.54 10.89
C VAL A 36 22.86 27.75 11.81
N LEU A 37 22.36 27.63 13.05
CA LEU A 37 22.36 28.74 14.01
C LEU A 37 23.76 29.25 14.33
N ARG A 38 24.77 28.36 14.39
CA ARG A 38 26.18 28.73 14.55
C ARG A 38 26.74 29.44 13.32
N ARG A 39 26.51 28.90 12.12
CA ARG A 39 26.98 29.52 10.86
C ARG A 39 26.38 30.89 10.62
N SER A 40 25.13 31.11 11.04
CA SER A 40 24.45 32.40 10.95
C SER A 40 24.81 33.38 12.09
N GLY A 41 25.69 32.98 13.01
CA GLY A 41 26.16 33.79 14.14
C GLY A 41 25.08 34.07 15.20
N ILE A 42 24.03 33.25 15.27
CA ILE A 42 22.91 33.43 16.21
C ILE A 42 23.28 32.87 17.58
N THR A 43 23.84 31.66 17.62
CA THR A 43 24.29 31.00 18.85
C THR A 43 25.73 30.52 18.69
N ARG A 44 26.46 30.42 19.81
CA ARG A 44 27.76 29.72 19.87
C ARG A 44 27.67 28.38 20.60
N LYS A 45 26.61 28.20 21.39
CA LYS A 45 26.34 27.00 22.18
C LYS A 45 25.47 26.03 21.39
N THR A 46 25.64 24.75 21.67
CA THR A 46 24.74 23.67 21.26
C THR A 46 23.68 23.47 22.33
N TYR A 47 22.46 23.13 21.92
CA TYR A 47 21.34 22.87 22.83
C TYR A 47 20.88 21.43 22.66
N GLU A 48 20.84 20.70 23.77
CA GLU A 48 20.48 19.27 23.78
C GLU A 48 18.97 19.04 23.70
N SER A 49 18.16 20.06 24.02
CA SER A 49 16.70 19.98 23.99
C SER A 49 16.06 21.24 23.40
N LEU A 50 14.81 21.10 22.97
CA LEU A 50 14.00 22.20 22.47
C LEU A 50 13.76 23.25 23.56
N GLU A 51 13.50 22.81 24.79
CA GLU A 51 13.23 23.69 25.93
C GLU A 51 14.43 24.58 26.26
N ALA A 52 15.64 24.03 26.20
CA ALA A 52 16.88 24.77 26.40
C ALA A 52 17.08 25.83 25.31
N LEU A 53 16.83 25.45 24.04
CA LEU A 53 16.92 26.37 22.91
C LEU A 53 15.87 27.49 23.02
N VAL A 54 14.62 27.15 23.32
CA VAL A 54 13.52 28.11 23.48
C VAL A 54 13.81 29.10 24.60
N THR A 55 14.30 28.62 25.74
CA THR A 55 14.67 29.47 26.88
C THR A 55 15.77 30.44 26.51
N CYS A 56 16.79 29.99 25.77
CA CYS A 56 17.82 30.88 25.26
C CYS A 56 17.25 31.93 24.28
N MET A 57 16.40 31.52 23.35
CA MET A 57 15.81 32.41 22.36
C MET A 57 14.91 33.48 22.99
N LYS A 58 14.24 33.19 24.11
CA LYS A 58 13.45 34.18 24.86
C LYS A 58 14.30 35.35 25.36
N ASN A 59 15.56 35.08 25.74
CA ASN A 59 16.47 36.08 26.31
C ASN A 59 17.19 36.93 25.25
N PHE A 60 17.05 36.62 23.96
CA PHE A 60 17.67 37.39 22.90
C PHE A 60 16.90 38.67 22.55
N HIS A 61 17.65 39.71 22.17
CA HIS A 61 17.08 40.94 21.64
C HIS A 61 16.22 40.67 20.40
N ARG A 62 15.20 41.51 20.18
CA ARG A 62 14.20 41.39 19.10
C ARG A 62 14.84 41.18 17.71
N ARG A 63 15.91 41.92 17.38
CA ARG A 63 16.60 41.80 16.07
C ARG A 63 17.21 40.41 15.86
N ILE A 64 17.84 39.85 16.90
CA ILE A 64 18.43 38.50 16.83
C ILE A 64 17.32 37.46 16.71
N ARG A 65 16.21 37.62 17.44
CA ARG A 65 15.04 36.72 17.33
C ARG A 65 14.42 36.72 15.93
N GLN A 66 14.29 37.88 15.30
CA GLN A 66 13.78 37.98 13.93
C GLN A 66 14.74 37.36 12.91
N LYS A 67 16.05 37.61 13.04
CA LYS A 67 17.07 36.95 12.22
C LYS A 67 17.01 35.43 12.39
N ALA A 68 16.88 34.95 13.63
CA ALA A 68 16.76 33.54 13.93
C ALA A 68 15.50 32.94 13.30
N LEU A 69 14.35 33.59 13.43
CA LEU A 69 13.12 33.12 12.78
C LEU A 69 13.32 32.94 11.27
N GLY A 70 13.86 33.94 10.56
CA GLY A 70 14.08 33.85 9.11
C GLY A 70 15.00 32.68 8.74
N VAL A 71 16.13 32.55 9.44
CA VAL A 71 17.08 31.45 9.23
C VAL A 71 16.45 30.09 9.49
N ILE A 72 15.66 29.95 10.55
CA ILE A 72 15.02 28.67 10.89
C ILE A 72 13.94 28.33 9.87
N VAL A 73 13.10 29.28 9.48
CA VAL A 73 12.04 29.09 8.47
C VAL A 73 12.62 28.59 7.15
N GLU A 74 13.76 29.14 6.70
CA GLU A 74 14.44 28.68 5.48
C GLU A 74 14.90 27.21 5.55
N GLN A 75 15.14 26.70 6.76
CA GLN A 75 15.52 25.31 7.02
C GLN A 75 14.34 24.36 7.20
N VAL A 76 13.11 24.83 7.08
CA VAL A 76 11.91 23.98 7.16
C VAL A 76 11.36 23.76 5.76
N CYS A 77 10.97 22.52 5.44
CA CYS A 77 10.30 22.21 4.18
C CYS A 77 8.89 22.81 4.13
N ASP A 78 8.44 23.15 2.92
CA ASP A 78 7.14 23.79 2.70
C ASP A 78 5.97 22.93 3.21
N SER A 79 6.10 21.60 3.17
CA SER A 79 5.09 20.66 3.68
C SER A 79 4.87 20.76 5.18
N VAL A 80 5.95 20.98 5.96
CA VAL A 80 5.87 21.18 7.41
C VAL A 80 5.31 22.57 7.71
N LEU A 81 5.76 23.59 6.98
CA LEU A 81 5.22 24.94 7.12
C LEU A 81 3.71 24.97 6.87
N ALA A 82 3.23 24.30 5.81
CA ALA A 82 1.81 24.26 5.45
C ALA A 82 0.89 23.68 6.54
N ARG A 83 1.43 22.95 7.52
CA ARG A 83 0.69 22.38 8.66
C ARG A 83 0.62 23.31 9.87
N MET A 84 1.32 24.43 9.84
CA MET A 84 1.37 25.39 10.95
C MET A 84 0.31 26.47 10.77
N GLU A 85 -0.31 26.89 11.86
CA GLU A 85 -1.22 28.04 11.87
C GLU A 85 -0.43 29.36 11.73
N ASP A 86 -1.09 30.44 11.29
CA ASP A 86 -0.45 31.75 11.20
C ASP A 86 0.01 32.27 12.58
N SER A 87 -0.73 31.91 13.64
CA SER A 87 -0.41 32.18 15.04
C SER A 87 0.94 31.56 15.45
N ASP A 88 1.25 30.36 14.96
CA ASP A 88 2.50 29.64 15.22
C ASP A 88 3.72 30.34 14.58
N ARG A 89 3.50 31.19 13.57
CA ARG A 89 4.57 31.90 12.82
C ARG A 89 4.86 33.31 13.35
N SER A 90 4.15 33.75 14.39
CA SER A 90 4.25 35.09 14.97
C SER A 90 5.60 35.44 15.59
N GLY A 91 6.42 34.45 15.94
CA GLY A 91 7.74 34.67 16.54
C GLY A 91 8.57 33.40 16.64
N VAL A 92 9.89 33.55 16.85
CA VAL A 92 10.82 32.40 16.88
C VAL A 92 10.49 31.38 17.97
N VAL A 93 9.98 31.83 19.12
CA VAL A 93 9.66 30.95 20.26
C VAL A 93 8.42 30.12 19.96
N THR A 94 7.32 30.77 19.52
CA THR A 94 6.08 30.09 19.15
C THR A 94 6.33 29.14 17.98
N PHE A 95 7.10 29.59 16.99
CA PHE A 95 7.49 28.77 15.84
C PHE A 95 8.23 27.50 16.28
N LEU A 96 9.31 27.63 17.07
CA LEU A 96 10.09 26.50 17.57
C LEU A 96 9.24 25.50 18.38
N GLN A 97 8.30 26.00 19.19
CA GLN A 97 7.42 25.15 19.99
C GLN A 97 6.38 24.40 19.14
N ALA A 98 5.97 24.95 18.00
CA ALA A 98 5.03 24.31 17.10
C ALA A 98 5.68 23.30 16.14
N LEU A 99 6.99 23.42 15.86
CA LEU A 99 7.71 22.52 14.95
C LEU A 99 7.61 21.02 15.28
N PRO A 100 7.75 20.54 16.53
CA PRO A 100 7.60 19.12 16.85
C PRO A 100 6.25 18.55 16.41
N ARG A 101 5.17 19.33 16.60
CA ARG A 101 3.81 18.96 16.19
C ARG A 101 3.70 18.96 14.67
N ALA A 102 4.16 20.02 14.01
CA ALA A 102 4.02 20.19 12.56
C ALA A 102 4.88 19.19 11.75
N SER A 103 6.08 18.89 12.24
CA SER A 103 7.02 17.93 11.65
C SER A 103 6.79 16.49 12.10
N GLY A 104 5.76 16.23 12.90
CA GLY A 104 5.36 14.89 13.28
C GLY A 104 5.12 14.01 12.05
N CYS A 105 5.45 12.73 12.17
CA CYS A 105 5.11 11.75 11.14
C CYS A 105 3.61 11.75 10.91
N PHE A 106 3.20 11.73 9.64
CA PHE A 106 1.83 11.44 9.28
C PHE A 106 1.45 10.05 9.78
N ARG A 107 0.41 9.97 10.61
CA ARG A 107 -0.10 8.70 11.13
C ARG A 107 -1.31 8.29 10.31
N LEU A 108 -1.20 7.16 9.62
CA LEU A 108 -2.29 6.63 8.81
C LEU A 108 -3.60 6.49 9.62
N LEU A 109 -3.50 6.09 10.89
CA LEU A 109 -4.66 5.87 11.77
C LEU A 109 -5.31 7.15 12.28
N ASP A 110 -4.67 8.31 12.13
CA ASP A 110 -5.25 9.61 12.49
C ASP A 110 -6.21 10.12 11.38
N LEU A 111 -6.16 9.53 10.18
CA LEU A 111 -7.10 9.83 9.12
C LEU A 111 -8.50 9.30 9.43
N PRO A 112 -9.58 9.95 8.94
CA PRO A 112 -10.91 9.34 8.88
C PRO A 112 -10.90 8.03 8.08
N ARG A 113 -11.84 7.13 8.39
CA ARG A 113 -11.89 5.79 7.78
C ARG A 113 -11.95 5.85 6.26
N GLU A 114 -12.73 6.78 5.73
CA GLU A 114 -12.95 6.97 4.29
C GLU A 114 -11.64 7.32 3.58
N MET A 115 -10.78 8.11 4.22
CA MET A 115 -9.48 8.48 3.66
C MET A 115 -8.49 7.31 3.75
N ARG A 116 -8.56 6.50 4.82
CA ARG A 116 -7.75 5.26 4.92
C ARG A 116 -8.15 4.26 3.83
N ASP A 117 -9.44 4.07 3.58
CA ASP A 117 -9.93 3.20 2.52
C ASP A 117 -9.40 3.65 1.14
N ARG A 118 -9.33 4.96 0.87
CA ARG A 118 -8.69 5.49 -0.36
C ARG A 118 -7.20 5.19 -0.44
N VAL A 119 -6.48 5.28 0.67
CA VAL A 119 -5.06 4.90 0.74
C VAL A 119 -4.90 3.40 0.46
N TYR A 120 -5.78 2.56 1.02
CA TYR A 120 -5.78 1.11 0.78
C TYR A 120 -6.07 0.78 -0.69
N GLU A 121 -7.10 1.38 -1.28
CA GLU A 121 -7.44 1.22 -2.71
C GLU A 121 -6.25 1.60 -3.60
N THR A 122 -5.63 2.75 -3.33
CA THR A 122 -4.47 3.23 -4.09
C THR A 122 -3.29 2.27 -3.96
N HIS A 123 -3.00 1.80 -2.73
CA HIS A 123 -1.95 0.80 -2.51
C HIS A 123 -2.20 -0.50 -3.28
N ILE A 124 -3.44 -0.98 -3.32
CA ILE A 124 -3.82 -2.18 -4.08
C ILE A 124 -3.60 -1.96 -5.59
N LEU A 125 -4.00 -0.80 -6.09
CA LEU A 125 -3.80 -0.44 -7.50
C LEU A 125 -2.31 -0.34 -7.86
N ASP A 126 -1.49 0.23 -6.99
CA ASP A 126 -0.06 0.41 -7.27
C ASP A 126 0.73 -0.90 -7.12
N ALA A 127 0.53 -1.64 -6.03
CA ALA A 127 1.31 -2.83 -5.72
C ALA A 127 0.86 -4.07 -6.50
N TYR A 128 -0.43 -4.16 -6.84
CA TYR A 128 -1.02 -5.33 -7.51
C TYR A 128 -1.55 -5.01 -8.91
N HIS A 129 -1.48 -3.75 -9.38
CA HIS A 129 -2.14 -3.35 -10.64
C HIS A 129 -3.63 -3.74 -10.67
N GLY A 130 -4.28 -3.74 -9.50
CA GLY A 130 -5.66 -4.21 -9.30
C GLY A 130 -5.87 -5.72 -9.53
N ARG A 131 -4.80 -6.52 -9.56
CA ARG A 131 -4.83 -7.95 -9.89
C ARG A 131 -3.89 -8.75 -8.99
N ALA A 132 -4.44 -9.68 -8.21
CA ALA A 132 -3.63 -10.69 -7.55
C ALA A 132 -3.47 -11.90 -8.49
N GLN A 133 -2.24 -12.24 -8.87
CA GLN A 133 -2.01 -13.43 -9.68
C GLN A 133 -1.88 -14.67 -8.80
N HIS A 134 -2.64 -15.70 -9.17
CA HIS A 134 -2.50 -17.03 -8.62
C HIS A 134 -1.99 -17.94 -9.74
N ARG A 135 -0.77 -18.43 -9.55
CA ARG A 135 -0.12 -19.34 -10.50
C ARG A 135 -0.14 -20.74 -9.93
N LEU A 136 -0.48 -21.69 -10.79
CA LEU A 136 -0.30 -23.11 -10.50
C LEU A 136 1.12 -23.49 -10.89
N THR A 137 1.84 -24.10 -9.95
CA THR A 137 3.11 -24.76 -10.28
C THR A 137 2.82 -26.16 -10.84
N SER A 138 3.76 -26.71 -11.62
CA SER A 138 3.64 -28.02 -12.28
C SER A 138 3.36 -29.21 -11.35
N ASN A 139 3.53 -29.05 -10.03
CA ASN A 139 3.22 -30.02 -8.99
C ASN A 139 1.83 -29.83 -8.34
N GLY A 140 0.96 -29.00 -8.95
CA GLY A 140 -0.40 -28.73 -8.44
C GLY A 140 -0.43 -27.91 -7.15
N ARG A 141 0.69 -27.32 -6.71
CA ARG A 141 0.70 -26.35 -5.61
C ARG A 141 0.22 -24.99 -6.11
N LEU A 142 -0.60 -24.35 -5.28
CA LEU A 142 -1.08 -23.00 -5.53
C LEU A 142 -0.01 -22.02 -5.04
N LYS A 143 0.67 -21.34 -5.97
CA LYS A 143 1.53 -20.20 -5.63
C LYS A 143 0.64 -18.97 -5.57
N THR A 144 0.19 -18.63 -4.37
CA THR A 144 -0.46 -17.34 -4.11
C THR A 144 0.60 -16.26 -4.00
N GLU A 145 0.33 -15.09 -4.58
CA GLU A 145 1.12 -13.91 -4.24
C GLU A 145 1.11 -13.67 -2.72
N PRO A 146 2.23 -13.21 -2.16
CA PRO A 146 2.30 -12.92 -0.75
C PRO A 146 1.22 -11.90 -0.38
N ARG A 147 0.55 -12.13 0.76
CA ARG A 147 -0.40 -11.15 1.29
C ARG A 147 0.28 -9.78 1.43
N PRO A 148 -0.46 -8.67 1.21
CA PRO A 148 0.13 -7.33 1.23
C PRO A 148 0.87 -7.04 2.52
N SER A 149 2.07 -6.45 2.45
CA SER A 149 2.89 -6.18 3.64
C SER A 149 2.20 -5.24 4.63
N ILE A 150 1.33 -4.35 4.14
CA ILE A 150 0.57 -3.39 4.95
C ILE A 150 -0.30 -4.08 6.02
N ILE A 151 -0.76 -5.30 5.78
CA ILE A 151 -1.58 -6.03 6.76
C ILE A 151 -0.78 -6.51 7.98
N ARG A 152 0.55 -6.46 7.91
CA ARG A 152 1.44 -6.86 9.01
C ARG A 152 1.68 -5.73 10.01
N VAL A 153 1.16 -4.53 9.74
CA VAL A 153 1.43 -3.33 10.55
C VAL A 153 0.65 -3.36 11.87
N SER A 154 -0.66 -3.64 11.83
CA SER A 154 -1.50 -3.77 13.02
C SER A 154 -2.78 -4.56 12.74
N HIS A 155 -3.44 -5.06 13.79
CA HIS A 155 -4.75 -5.72 13.69
C HIS A 155 -5.82 -4.79 13.11
N GLN A 156 -5.85 -3.52 13.52
CA GLN A 156 -6.79 -2.56 12.94
C GLN A 156 -6.59 -2.44 11.42
N VAL A 157 -5.34 -2.24 10.97
CA VAL A 157 -5.07 -2.13 9.53
C VAL A 157 -5.46 -3.42 8.80
N LEU A 158 -5.22 -4.59 9.40
CA LEU A 158 -5.65 -5.88 8.83
C LEU A 158 -7.17 -5.94 8.63
N ASP A 159 -7.94 -5.65 9.67
CA ASP A 159 -9.40 -5.73 9.67
C ASP A 159 -10.03 -4.71 8.70
N GLU A 160 -9.40 -3.55 8.55
CA GLU A 160 -9.86 -2.52 7.63
C GLU A 160 -9.48 -2.81 6.18
N PHE A 161 -8.25 -3.28 5.95
CA PHE A 161 -7.68 -3.46 4.61
C PHE A 161 -8.22 -4.70 3.90
N LEU A 162 -8.41 -5.83 4.60
CA LEU A 162 -8.79 -7.08 3.94
C LEU A 162 -10.13 -7.00 3.19
N PRO A 163 -11.22 -6.44 3.76
CA PRO A 163 -12.46 -6.21 3.02
C PRO A 163 -12.24 -5.43 1.72
N VAL A 164 -11.46 -4.34 1.77
CA VAL A 164 -11.12 -3.52 0.60
C VAL A 164 -10.32 -4.31 -0.43
N PHE A 165 -9.36 -5.13 0.03
CA PHE A 165 -8.55 -5.99 -0.81
C PHE A 165 -9.40 -7.00 -1.60
N TYR A 166 -10.27 -7.78 -0.95
CA TYR A 166 -11.10 -8.76 -1.65
C TYR A 166 -12.18 -8.13 -2.54
N MET A 167 -12.61 -6.91 -2.20
CA MET A 167 -13.58 -6.16 -2.99
C MET A 167 -12.97 -5.56 -4.27
N THR A 168 -11.73 -5.07 -4.18
CA THR A 168 -11.08 -4.33 -5.26
C THR A 168 -10.29 -5.24 -6.19
N THR A 169 -9.67 -6.27 -5.63
CA THR A 169 -8.73 -7.13 -6.35
C THR A 169 -9.44 -8.09 -7.29
N ASN A 170 -8.94 -8.18 -8.53
CA ASN A 170 -9.28 -9.27 -9.43
C ASN A 170 -8.33 -10.44 -9.21
N PHE A 171 -8.84 -11.54 -8.64
CA PHE A 171 -8.06 -12.75 -8.42
C PHE A 171 -7.97 -13.56 -9.71
N ARG A 172 -6.78 -13.64 -10.29
CA ARG A 172 -6.56 -14.24 -11.60
C ARG A 172 -5.86 -15.59 -11.47
N PHE A 173 -6.55 -16.65 -11.87
CA PHE A 173 -6.01 -18.00 -12.02
C PHE A 173 -5.50 -18.18 -13.44
N ASN A 174 -4.19 -18.36 -13.60
CA ASN A 174 -3.61 -18.71 -14.88
C ASN A 174 -3.31 -20.22 -14.94
N ILE A 175 -4.02 -20.91 -15.83
CA ILE A 175 -3.88 -22.32 -16.14
C ILE A 175 -2.94 -22.41 -17.34
N TYR A 176 -1.65 -22.54 -17.06
CA TYR A 176 -0.65 -22.80 -18.10
C TYR A 176 -0.45 -24.30 -18.23
N ASN A 177 -0.58 -24.81 -19.46
CA ASN A 177 0.11 -26.04 -19.82
C ASN A 177 1.59 -25.68 -19.93
N HIS A 178 2.38 -25.97 -18.89
CA HIS A 178 3.82 -26.02 -19.09
C HIS A 178 4.10 -27.14 -20.06
N GLY A 179 4.32 -26.79 -21.33
CA GLY A 179 4.86 -27.71 -22.31
C GLY A 179 6.14 -28.33 -21.76
N ALA A 180 6.20 -29.67 -21.81
CA ALA A 180 7.42 -30.47 -21.82
C ALA A 180 8.23 -30.67 -20.52
N SER A 181 7.73 -30.39 -19.31
CA SER A 181 8.48 -30.77 -18.08
C SER A 181 7.62 -31.14 -16.87
N SER A 182 6.64 -32.03 -17.04
CA SER A 182 6.09 -32.78 -15.91
C SER A 182 6.60 -34.22 -15.98
N VAL A 183 7.17 -34.69 -14.86
CA VAL A 183 7.62 -36.08 -14.62
C VAL A 183 6.44 -37.09 -14.66
N ALA A 184 5.23 -36.64 -14.98
CA ALA A 184 4.12 -37.47 -15.42
C ALA A 184 3.27 -36.63 -16.37
N GLY A 185 3.14 -37.04 -17.63
CA GLY A 185 2.50 -36.29 -18.72
C GLY A 185 0.98 -36.12 -18.61
N VAL A 186 0.47 -35.55 -17.52
CA VAL A 186 -0.94 -35.15 -17.41
C VAL A 186 -1.07 -33.68 -17.79
N PRO A 187 -1.74 -33.34 -18.91
CA PRO A 187 -2.08 -31.96 -19.23
C PRO A 187 -2.93 -31.40 -18.08
N ILE A 188 -2.50 -30.28 -17.50
CA ILE A 188 -3.27 -29.57 -16.49
C ILE A 188 -4.42 -28.86 -17.23
N GLY A 189 -5.47 -29.62 -17.52
CA GLY A 189 -6.64 -29.16 -18.25
C GLY A 189 -7.60 -28.37 -17.36
N PHE A 190 -8.52 -27.65 -17.99
CA PHE A 190 -9.62 -26.93 -17.34
C PHE A 190 -10.51 -27.81 -16.44
N ALA A 191 -10.42 -29.14 -16.55
CA ALA A 191 -11.19 -30.10 -15.75
C ALA A 191 -10.94 -29.97 -14.23
N ASP A 192 -9.74 -29.56 -13.82
CA ASP A 192 -9.34 -29.48 -12.40
C ASP A 192 -9.55 -28.09 -11.77
N VAL A 193 -10.02 -27.11 -12.56
CA VAL A 193 -10.26 -25.72 -12.13
C VAL A 193 -11.14 -25.62 -10.88
N PRO A 194 -12.29 -26.32 -10.80
CA PRO A 194 -13.11 -26.30 -9.59
C PRO A 194 -12.34 -26.74 -8.33
N GLY A 195 -11.50 -27.77 -8.45
CA GLY A 195 -10.69 -28.28 -7.35
C GLY A 195 -9.65 -27.27 -6.87
N TRP A 196 -9.05 -26.49 -7.77
CA TRP A 196 -8.11 -25.43 -7.40
C TRP A 196 -8.79 -24.25 -6.73
N ILE A 197 -9.90 -23.79 -7.29
CA ILE A 197 -10.65 -22.66 -6.73
C ILE A 197 -11.16 -23.01 -5.33
N ARG A 198 -11.62 -24.24 -5.09
CA ARG A 198 -11.99 -24.71 -3.73
C ARG A 198 -10.81 -24.68 -2.76
N ARG A 199 -9.63 -25.15 -3.19
CA ARG A 199 -8.42 -25.13 -2.35
C ARG A 199 -7.97 -23.70 -2.03
N TRP A 200 -7.96 -22.82 -3.03
CA TRP A 200 -7.69 -21.39 -2.83
C TRP A 200 -8.70 -20.76 -1.88
N ALA A 201 -9.99 -20.99 -2.10
CA ALA A 201 -11.05 -20.42 -1.28
C ALA A 201 -10.86 -20.76 0.20
N ARG A 202 -10.59 -22.03 0.52
CA ARG A 202 -10.33 -22.47 1.90
C ARG A 202 -9.13 -21.78 2.54
N VAL A 203 -8.04 -21.59 1.80
CA VAL A 203 -6.78 -21.07 2.36
C VAL A 203 -6.73 -19.55 2.40
N ALA A 204 -7.36 -18.91 1.42
CA ALA A 204 -7.11 -17.50 1.11
C ALA A 204 -8.37 -16.65 1.07
N VAL A 205 -9.57 -17.20 1.20
CA VAL A 205 -10.82 -16.42 1.04
C VAL A 205 -11.87 -16.75 2.08
N GLU A 206 -11.79 -17.88 2.78
CA GLU A 206 -12.87 -18.40 3.64
C GLU A 206 -13.42 -17.37 4.62
N GLU A 207 -12.54 -16.63 5.31
CA GLU A 207 -12.92 -15.59 6.27
C GLU A 207 -13.48 -14.29 5.63
N TYR A 208 -13.18 -14.04 4.36
CA TYR A 208 -13.51 -12.78 3.67
C TYR A 208 -14.28 -13.01 2.35
N ALA A 209 -14.89 -14.19 2.21
CA ALA A 209 -15.56 -14.60 0.98
C ALA A 209 -16.74 -13.68 0.66
N THR A 210 -17.40 -13.15 1.69
CA THR A 210 -18.45 -12.12 1.60
C THR A 210 -18.02 -10.89 0.79
N HIS A 211 -16.73 -10.53 0.84
CA HIS A 211 -16.15 -9.36 0.18
C HIS A 211 -15.61 -9.66 -1.22
N LEU A 212 -15.49 -10.93 -1.61
CA LEU A 212 -14.99 -11.30 -2.94
C LEU A 212 -15.87 -10.71 -4.04
N ARG A 213 -15.28 -10.05 -5.04
CA ARG A 213 -16.05 -9.49 -6.17
C ARG A 213 -15.66 -10.03 -7.52
N LYS A 214 -14.37 -10.26 -7.77
CA LYS A 214 -13.86 -10.50 -9.13
C LYS A 214 -12.90 -11.68 -9.13
N VAL A 215 -13.23 -12.68 -9.94
CA VAL A 215 -12.32 -13.80 -10.22
C VAL A 215 -12.23 -13.98 -11.72
N THR A 216 -11.00 -14.10 -12.21
CA THR A 216 -10.70 -14.39 -13.61
C THR A 216 -9.98 -15.72 -13.70
N VAL A 217 -10.42 -16.57 -14.62
CA VAL A 217 -9.74 -17.82 -14.95
C VAL A 217 -9.28 -17.76 -16.40
N VAL A 218 -7.98 -17.93 -16.63
CA VAL A 218 -7.34 -17.83 -17.94
C VAL A 218 -6.59 -19.11 -18.24
N GLY A 219 -6.80 -19.70 -19.42
CA GLY A 219 -6.10 -20.89 -19.87
C GLY A 219 -6.41 -21.22 -21.33
N GLY A 220 -5.48 -21.86 -22.05
CA GLY A 220 -5.71 -22.31 -23.43
C GLY A 220 -6.21 -21.23 -24.40
N GLY A 221 -5.76 -19.97 -24.25
CA GLY A 221 -6.20 -18.83 -25.04
C GLY A 221 -7.60 -18.28 -24.69
N ARG A 222 -8.25 -18.81 -23.65
CA ARG A 222 -9.59 -18.42 -23.18
C ARG A 222 -9.50 -17.72 -21.83
N ALA A 223 -10.36 -16.73 -21.61
CA ALA A 223 -10.51 -16.04 -20.33
C ALA A 223 -11.99 -15.97 -19.94
N TYR A 224 -12.29 -16.44 -18.74
CA TYR A 224 -13.60 -16.37 -18.11
C TYR A 224 -13.53 -15.43 -16.91
N PHE A 225 -14.48 -14.51 -16.83
CA PHE A 225 -14.57 -13.52 -15.77
C PHE A 225 -15.89 -13.71 -15.06
N VAL A 226 -15.84 -13.93 -13.75
CA VAL A 226 -17.03 -13.95 -12.89
C VAL A 226 -16.93 -12.75 -11.96
N THR A 227 -17.96 -11.92 -11.96
CA THR A 227 -18.02 -10.70 -11.16
C THR A 227 -19.32 -10.62 -10.39
N PHE A 228 -19.25 -10.25 -9.11
CA PHE A 228 -20.39 -9.80 -8.33
C PHE A 228 -20.37 -8.28 -8.21
N LEU A 229 -21.47 -7.64 -8.60
CA LEU A 229 -21.64 -6.19 -8.50
C LEU A 229 -22.81 -5.90 -7.55
N PRO A 230 -22.58 -5.15 -6.45
CA PRO A 230 -23.68 -4.71 -5.58
C PRO A 230 -24.79 -4.01 -6.37
N GLY A 231 -26.05 -4.34 -6.07
CA GLY A 231 -27.23 -3.81 -6.76
C GLY A 231 -27.52 -4.41 -8.15
N VAL A 232 -26.54 -5.07 -8.78
CA VAL A 232 -26.72 -5.68 -10.11
C VAL A 232 -26.74 -7.21 -10.06
N GLY A 233 -25.96 -7.82 -9.16
CA GLY A 233 -25.85 -9.27 -9.00
C GLY A 233 -24.64 -9.88 -9.74
N LEU A 234 -24.70 -11.20 -9.96
CA LEU A 234 -23.66 -11.95 -10.65
C LEU A 234 -23.64 -11.69 -12.16
N LYS A 235 -22.44 -11.54 -12.72
CA LYS A 235 -22.17 -11.43 -14.14
C LYS A 235 -21.06 -12.39 -14.55
N VAL A 236 -21.18 -12.94 -15.75
CA VAL A 236 -20.11 -13.69 -16.41
C VAL A 236 -19.73 -13.01 -17.72
N ARG A 237 -18.43 -13.00 -18.03
CA ARG A 237 -17.92 -12.73 -19.37
C ARG A 237 -17.05 -13.92 -19.77
N TYR A 238 -17.22 -14.39 -21.00
CA TYR A 238 -16.51 -15.52 -21.58
C TYR A 238 -15.86 -15.10 -22.91
N PRO A 239 -15.01 -15.94 -23.52
CA PRO A 239 -14.41 -15.66 -24.82
C PRO A 239 -15.48 -15.44 -25.91
N GLU A 240 -15.24 -14.52 -26.83
CA GLU A 240 -16.20 -14.18 -27.90
C GLU A 240 -16.47 -15.38 -28.83
N ASN A 241 -15.45 -16.20 -29.05
CA ASN A 241 -15.50 -17.42 -29.86
C ASN A 241 -16.11 -18.63 -29.14
N LEU A 242 -16.70 -18.46 -27.96
CA LEU A 242 -17.48 -19.53 -27.32
C LEU A 242 -18.74 -19.82 -28.14
N ASP A 243 -19.05 -21.09 -28.38
CA ASP A 243 -20.24 -21.50 -29.12
C ASP A 243 -21.54 -21.09 -28.39
N GLN A 244 -22.62 -20.91 -29.16
CA GLN A 244 -23.87 -20.36 -28.64
C GLN A 244 -24.54 -21.26 -27.60
N LEU A 245 -24.39 -22.58 -27.73
CA LEU A 245 -24.91 -23.54 -26.77
C LEU A 245 -24.24 -23.32 -25.41
N ARG A 246 -22.89 -23.30 -25.36
CA ARG A 246 -22.15 -23.04 -24.12
C ARG A 246 -22.40 -21.66 -23.53
N LYS A 247 -22.57 -20.62 -24.37
CA LYS A 247 -22.98 -19.29 -23.89
C LYS A 247 -24.32 -19.37 -23.15
N THR A 248 -25.27 -20.13 -23.69
CA THR A 248 -26.58 -20.35 -23.08
C THR A 248 -26.47 -21.12 -21.76
N GLU A 249 -25.66 -22.18 -21.73
CA GLU A 249 -25.42 -22.96 -20.50
C GLU A 249 -24.77 -22.11 -19.39
N TRP A 250 -23.80 -21.26 -19.74
CA TRP A 250 -23.19 -20.32 -18.79
C TRP A 250 -24.20 -19.31 -18.25
N ASN A 251 -25.04 -18.74 -19.12
CA ASN A 251 -26.04 -17.77 -18.69
C ASN A 251 -27.10 -18.41 -17.77
N GLN A 252 -27.58 -19.62 -18.10
CA GLN A 252 -28.50 -20.37 -17.25
C GLN A 252 -27.88 -20.71 -15.90
N HIS A 253 -26.61 -21.14 -15.90
CA HIS A 253 -25.88 -21.45 -14.68
C HIS A 253 -25.73 -20.23 -13.76
N VAL A 254 -25.38 -19.07 -14.33
CA VAL A 254 -25.26 -17.82 -13.56
C VAL A 254 -26.60 -17.35 -13.05
N ALA A 255 -27.67 -17.47 -13.84
CA ALA A 255 -29.03 -17.13 -13.40
C ALA A 255 -29.48 -18.01 -12.22
N GLN A 256 -29.21 -19.32 -12.27
CA GLN A 256 -29.49 -20.23 -11.16
C GLN A 256 -28.67 -19.85 -9.92
N ALA A 257 -27.36 -19.62 -10.08
CA ALA A 257 -26.50 -19.23 -8.97
C ALA A 257 -26.92 -17.89 -8.35
N GLU A 258 -27.44 -16.95 -9.14
CA GLU A 258 -27.98 -15.67 -8.65
C GLU A 258 -29.30 -15.87 -7.89
N ALA A 259 -30.16 -16.79 -8.33
CA ALA A 259 -31.38 -17.15 -7.59
C ALA A 259 -31.02 -17.77 -6.23
N ASP A 260 -30.10 -18.74 -6.22
CA ASP A 260 -29.61 -19.38 -5.00
C ASP A 260 -28.92 -18.38 -4.07
N ARG A 261 -28.16 -17.43 -4.64
CA ARG A 261 -27.52 -16.34 -3.91
C ARG A 261 -28.55 -15.51 -3.14
N ARG A 262 -29.62 -15.08 -3.81
CA ARG A 262 -30.69 -14.28 -3.20
C ARG A 262 -31.41 -15.04 -2.10
N LEU A 263 -31.67 -16.34 -2.32
CA LEU A 263 -32.33 -17.19 -1.34
C LEU A 263 -31.48 -17.38 -0.06
N ARG A 264 -30.16 -17.47 -0.22
CA ARG A 264 -29.21 -17.73 0.90
C ARG A 264 -28.57 -16.46 1.46
N GLU A 265 -28.92 -15.30 0.92
CA GLU A 265 -28.35 -13.99 1.27
C GLU A 265 -26.81 -13.93 1.24
N VAL A 266 -26.19 -14.75 0.39
CA VAL A 266 -24.73 -14.74 0.20
C VAL A 266 -24.32 -13.68 -0.83
N ASN A 267 -23.06 -13.24 -0.79
CA ASN A 267 -22.55 -12.20 -1.67
C ASN A 267 -21.37 -12.74 -2.50
N GLY A 268 -20.14 -12.46 -2.08
CA GLY A 268 -18.94 -12.86 -2.82
C GLY A 268 -18.74 -14.38 -2.88
N GLU A 269 -19.34 -15.13 -1.96
CA GLU A 269 -19.37 -16.60 -1.97
C GLU A 269 -20.01 -17.14 -3.25
N ALA A 270 -21.01 -16.45 -3.80
CA ALA A 270 -21.68 -16.90 -5.00
C ALA A 270 -20.76 -16.86 -6.23
N VAL A 271 -19.72 -16.03 -6.23
CA VAL A 271 -18.65 -16.07 -7.23
C VAL A 271 -17.95 -17.43 -7.18
N LEU A 272 -17.63 -17.94 -5.99
CA LEU A 272 -17.02 -19.27 -5.81
C LEU A 272 -17.98 -20.38 -6.24
N THR A 273 -19.27 -20.25 -5.91
CA THR A 273 -20.29 -21.22 -6.32
C THR A 273 -20.38 -21.32 -7.84
N VAL A 274 -20.46 -20.20 -8.56
CA VAL A 274 -20.49 -20.18 -10.04
C VAL A 274 -19.29 -20.94 -10.60
N LEU A 275 -18.09 -20.68 -10.07
CA LEU A 275 -16.85 -21.24 -10.59
C LEU A 275 -16.67 -22.74 -10.30
N THR A 276 -17.28 -23.26 -9.23
CA THR A 276 -16.95 -24.59 -8.70
C THR A 276 -18.06 -25.63 -8.82
N SER A 277 -19.30 -25.23 -9.07
CA SER A 277 -20.47 -26.12 -9.03
C SER A 277 -20.76 -26.83 -10.36
N ARG A 278 -20.35 -26.29 -11.51
CA ARG A 278 -20.49 -26.94 -12.83
C ARG A 278 -19.14 -27.08 -13.55
N PRO A 279 -18.34 -28.11 -13.21
CA PRO A 279 -17.04 -28.38 -13.83
C PRO A 279 -17.07 -28.50 -15.37
N GLY A 280 -18.18 -28.98 -15.94
CA GLY A 280 -18.33 -29.19 -17.38
C GLY A 280 -18.26 -27.91 -18.21
N LEU A 281 -18.62 -26.76 -17.64
CA LEU A 281 -18.63 -25.45 -18.33
C LEU A 281 -17.23 -24.92 -18.67
N TRP A 282 -16.19 -25.54 -18.11
CA TRP A 282 -14.80 -25.18 -18.34
C TRP A 282 -14.16 -25.89 -19.54
N ARG A 283 -14.81 -26.94 -20.08
CA ARG A 283 -14.31 -27.73 -21.21
C ARG A 283 -14.49 -27.00 -22.54
#